data_AF-A0A926VMN5-F1
#
_entry.id   AF-A0A926VMN5-F1
#
_cell.length_a   1.000
_cell.length_b   1.000
_cell.length_c   1.000
_cell.angle_alpha   90.00
_cell.angle_beta   90.00
_cell.angle_gamma   90.00
#
_symmetry.space_group_name_H-M   'P 1'
#
loop_
_entity.id
_entity.type
_entity.pdbx_description
1 polymer ?
#
loop_
_entity_poly.entity_id
_entity_poly.type
_entity_poly.pdbx_seq_one_letter_code
_entity_poly.pdbx_strand_id
1 'polypeptide(L)' 'MDWCITSEQIPQEFLPAIIQGIKLAAGAGLGECKPVINLRLLLIDGFYHAVDSRARSYQVASELAVRAAFEQVGLIPIS' A
#
# COMPACT_ATOMS: atom_id res chain seq x y z
N MET A 1 12.51 -4.79 1.24
CA MET A 1 11.20 -4.17 1.54
C MET A 1 10.90 -4.53 2.96
N ASP A 2 11.02 -3.54 3.85
CA ASP A 2 10.75 -3.72 5.27
C ASP A 2 9.41 -3.06 5.55
N TRP A 3 8.41 -3.86 5.95
CA TRP A 3 7.15 -3.34 6.46
C TRP A 3 7.21 -3.31 7.98
N CYS A 4 6.77 -2.20 8.56
CA CYS A 4 6.54 -2.11 10.00
C CYS A 4 5.05 -1.89 10.19
N ILE A 5 4.42 -2.75 10.98
CA ILE A 5 2.99 -2.68 11.25
C ILE A 5 2.84 -2.30 12.73
N THR A 6 2.27 -1.13 12.96
CA THR A 6 2.03 -0.58 14.30
C THR A 6 0.55 -0.53 14.66
N SER A 7 -0.36 -0.68 13.70
CA SER A 7 -1.79 -0.52 13.95
C SER A 7 -2.41 -1.76 14.60
N GLU A 8 -2.94 -1.60 15.83
CA GLU A 8 -3.70 -2.62 16.56
C GLU A 8 -5.13 -2.82 16.02
N GLN A 9 -5.60 -1.93 15.13
CA GLN A 9 -7.01 -1.87 14.69
C GLN A 9 -7.37 -2.71 13.46
N ILE A 10 -6.38 -3.14 12.66
CA ILE A 10 -6.62 -4.03 11.50
C ILE A 10 -6.20 -5.47 11.86
N PRO A 11 -7.10 -6.46 11.73
CA PRO A 11 -6.75 -7.86 11.91
C PRO A 11 -5.62 -8.30 10.97
N GLN A 12 -4.69 -9.12 11.47
CA GLN A 12 -3.51 -9.56 10.72
C GLN A 12 -3.85 -10.35 9.44
N GLU A 13 -5.05 -10.91 9.35
CA GLU A 13 -5.55 -11.61 8.16
C GLU A 13 -5.70 -10.72 6.92
N PHE A 14 -5.86 -9.41 7.08
CA PHE A 14 -5.99 -8.46 5.96
C PHE A 14 -4.65 -7.89 5.47
N LEU A 15 -3.58 -8.05 6.27
CA LEU A 15 -2.23 -7.65 5.91
C LEU A 15 -1.78 -8.18 4.54
N PRO A 16 -1.94 -9.47 4.19
CA PRO A 16 -1.54 -9.97 2.87
C PRO A 16 -2.28 -9.24 1.73
N ALA A 17 -3.55 -8.89 1.91
CA ALA A 17 -4.33 -8.16 0.90
C ALA A 17 -3.83 -6.72 0.74
N ILE A 18 -3.53 -6.04 1.85
CA ILE A 18 -2.94 -4.69 1.85
C ILE A 18 -1.58 -4.71 1.14
N ILE A 19 -0.71 -5.65 1.50
CA ILE A 19 0.61 -5.85 0.89
C ILE A 19 0.50 -6.10 -0.61
N GLN A 20 -0.48 -6.92 -1.04
CA GLN A 20 -0.69 -7.20 -2.44
C GLN A 20 -1.08 -5.95 -3.23
N GLY A 21 -1.98 -5.12 -2.70
CA GLY A 21 -2.37 -3.85 -3.36
C GLY A 21 -1.18 -2.88 -3.48
N ILE A 22 -0.33 -2.80 -2.45
CA ILE A 22 0.88 -1.98 -2.49
C ILE A 22 1.87 -2.50 -3.56
N LYS A 23 2.07 -3.82 -3.64
CA LYS A 23 2.94 -4.43 -4.66
C LYS A 23 2.44 -4.15 -6.08
N LEU A 24 1.13 -4.20 -6.29
CA LEU A 24 0.50 -3.88 -7.58
C LEU A 24 0.74 -2.41 -7.95
N ALA A 25 0.49 -1.48 -7.02
CA ALA A 25 0.75 -0.06 -7.25
C ALA A 25 2.24 0.23 -7.51
N ALA A 26 3.14 -0.37 -6.73
CA ALA A 26 4.58 -0.21 -6.89
C ALA A 26 5.10 -0.80 -8.22
N GLY A 27 4.50 -1.90 -8.68
CA GLY A 27 4.82 -2.52 -9.96
C GLY A 27 4.26 -1.75 -11.16
N ALA A 28 3.11 -1.09 -11.01
CA ALA A 28 2.52 -0.25 -12.04
C ALA A 28 3.33 1.04 -12.29
N GLY A 29 4.00 1.57 -11.25
CA GLY A 29 4.80 2.79 -11.33
C GLY A 29 3.96 4.06 -11.57
N LEU A 30 4.62 5.21 -11.64
CA LEU A 30 3.99 6.49 -11.98
C LEU A 30 4.54 7.00 -13.30
N GLY A 31 3.73 6.95 -14.36
CA GLY A 31 4.03 7.49 -15.69
C GLY A 31 5.06 6.73 -16.52
N GLU A 32 6.28 6.53 -16.00
CA GLU A 32 7.43 6.05 -16.76
C GLU A 32 7.78 4.56 -16.53
N CYS A 33 6.81 3.64 -16.51
CA CYS A 33 7.03 2.16 -16.58
C CYS A 33 8.16 1.55 -15.70
N LYS A 34 8.63 2.24 -14.67
CA LYS A 34 9.73 1.81 -13.81
C LYS A 34 9.14 1.35 -12.48
N PRO A 35 9.42 0.11 -12.05
CA PRO A 35 8.94 -0.37 -10.76
C PRO A 35 9.58 0.45 -9.64
N VAL A 36 8.76 0.87 -8.68
CA VAL A 36 9.26 1.61 -7.52
C VAL A 36 9.91 0.63 -6.55
N ILE A 37 11.20 0.83 -6.29
CA ILE A 37 12.00 0.00 -5.37
C ILE A 37 12.38 0.79 -4.10
N ASN A 38 12.82 0.08 -3.06
CA ASN A 38 13.20 0.66 -1.76
C ASN A 38 12.09 1.43 -1.03
N LEU A 39 10.86 0.90 -1.09
CA LEU A 39 9.75 1.42 -0.30
C LEU A 39 9.77 0.87 1.13
N ARG A 40 9.57 1.79 2.08
CA ARG A 40 9.21 1.49 3.47
C ARG A 40 7.79 1.97 3.70
N LEU A 41 6.94 1.07 4.18
CA LEU A 41 5.54 1.38 4.47
C LEU A 41 5.28 1.16 5.95
N LEU A 42 4.58 2.14 6.53
CA LEU A 42 4.12 2.11 7.92
C LEU A 42 2.61 2.21 7.91
N LEU A 43 1.95 1.18 8.44
CA LEU A 43 0.51 1.23 8.70
C LEU A 43 0.29 1.88 10.06
N ILE A 44 -0.11 3.15 10.04
CA ILE A 44 -0.26 3.99 11.24
C ILE A 44 -1.61 3.72 11.91
N ASP A 45 -2.69 3.72 11.12
CA ASP A 45 -4.05 3.61 11.61
C ASP A 45 -4.95 2.93 10.57
N GLY A 46 -6.09 2.42 10.99
CA GLY A 46 -7.05 1.83 10.08
C GLY A 46 -8.30 1.29 10.75
N PHE A 47 -9.47 1.65 10.20
CA PHE A 47 -10.74 1.15 10.69
C PHE A 47 -11.10 -0.19 10.04
N TYR A 48 -11.59 -1.11 10.86
CA TYR A 48 -12.16 -2.38 10.43
C TYR A 48 -13.64 -2.45 10.81
N HIS A 49 -14.49 -2.72 9.82
CA HIS A 49 -15.91 -3.01 10.02
C HIS A 49 -16.24 -4.38 9.44
N ALA A 50 -16.58 -5.34 10.29
CA ALA A 50 -16.81 -6.74 9.91
C ALA A 50 -17.85 -6.95 8.79
N VAL A 51 -18.73 -5.97 8.55
CA VAL A 51 -19.81 -6.06 7.55
C VAL A 51 -19.34 -5.71 6.14
N ASP A 52 -18.45 -4.72 5.98
CA ASP A 52 -18.04 -4.18 4.67
C ASP A 52 -16.53 -4.30 4.39
N SER A 53 -15.73 -4.65 5.41
CA SER A 53 -14.29 -4.85 5.29
C SER A 53 -13.96 -6.24 4.76
N ARG A 54 -13.89 -6.36 3.43
CA ARG A 54 -13.40 -7.56 2.71
C ARG A 54 -11.95 -7.38 2.29
N ALA A 55 -11.23 -8.48 2.13
CA ALA A 55 -9.83 -8.47 1.68
C ALA A 55 -9.62 -7.66 0.37
N ARG A 56 -10.53 -7.81 -0.59
CA ARG A 56 -10.48 -7.05 -1.86
C ARG A 56 -10.60 -5.53 -1.64
N SER A 57 -11.41 -5.10 -0.69
CA SER A 57 -11.58 -3.67 -0.38
C SER A 57 -10.27 -3.06 0.11
N TYR A 58 -9.57 -3.75 1.02
CA TYR A 58 -8.26 -3.33 1.50
C TYR A 58 -7.18 -3.34 0.42
N GLN A 59 -7.22 -4.30 -0.49
CA GLN A 59 -6.30 -4.36 -1.62
C GLN A 59 -6.45 -3.15 -2.55
N VAL A 60 -7.70 -2.79 -2.90
CA VAL A 60 -7.96 -1.63 -3.76
C VAL A 60 -7.63 -0.32 -3.02
N ALA A 61 -8.02 -0.22 -1.74
CA ALA A 61 -7.72 0.96 -0.93
C ALA A 61 -6.20 1.19 -0.79
N SER A 62 -5.42 0.12 -0.57
CA SER A 62 -3.96 0.25 -0.45
C SER A 62 -3.30 0.60 -1.79
N GLU A 63 -3.80 0.07 -2.90
CA GLU A 63 -3.33 0.44 -4.24
C GLU A 63 -3.56 1.93 -4.51
N LEU A 64 -4.77 2.43 -4.23
CA LEU A 64 -5.11 3.85 -4.40
C LEU A 64 -4.29 4.76 -3.48
N ALA A 65 -4.11 4.37 -2.22
CA ALA A 65 -3.32 5.13 -1.25
C ALA A 65 -1.87 5.29 -1.70
N VAL A 66 -1.26 4.22 -2.22
CA VAL A 66 0.12 4.27 -2.73
C VAL A 66 0.23 5.15 -3.98
N ARG A 67 -0.74 5.05 -4.89
CA ARG A 67 -0.77 5.91 -6.09
C ARG A 67 -0.88 7.38 -5.73
N ALA A 68 -1.79 7.73 -4.82
CA ALA A 68 -1.93 9.10 -4.32
C ALA A 68 -0.65 9.58 -3.61
N ALA A 69 0.01 8.71 -2.84
CA ALA A 69 1.29 9.05 -2.21
C ALA A 69 2.39 9.33 -3.24
N PHE A 70 2.47 8.55 -4.32
CA PHE A 70 3.42 8.79 -5.39
C PHE A 70 3.15 10.09 -6.16
N GLU A 71 1.90 10.56 -6.25
CA GLU A 71 1.59 11.87 -6.84
C GLU A 71 2.03 13.03 -5.96
N GLN A 72 2.03 12.84 -4.64
CA GLN A 72 2.45 13.87 -3.67
C GLN A 72 3.95 13.92 -3.44
N VAL A 73 4.66 12.83 -3.72
CA VAL A 73 6.10 12.71 -3.44
C VAL A 73 6.89 12.77 -4.74
N GLY A 74 7.90 13.64 -4.79
CA GLY A 74 8.84 13.68 -5.91
C GLY A 74 9.64 12.38 -6.00
N LEU A 75 9.28 11.50 -6.93
CA LEU A 75 10.03 10.28 -7.19
C LEU A 75 11.40 10.63 -7.78
N ILE A 76 12.47 10.10 -7.18
CA ILE A 76 13.83 10.29 -7.67
C ILE A 76 14.18 9.11 -8.58
N PRO A 77 14.45 9.33 -9.87
CA PRO A 77 14.92 8.27 -10.76
C PRO A 77 16.30 7.81 -10.30
N ILE A 78 16.45 6.50 -10.14
CA ILE A 78 17.74 5.86 -9.92
C ILE A 78 18.22 5.42 -11.30
N SER A 79 19.36 5.93 -11.75
CA SER A 79 19.93 5.69 -13.08
C SER A 79 21.18 4.82 -13.03
#